data_AF-A0A318YA45-F1
#
_entry.id   AF-A0A318YA45-F1
#
_cell.length_a   1.000
_cell.length_b   1.000
_cell.length_c   1.000
_cell.angle_alpha   90.00
_cell.angle_beta   90.00
_cell.angle_gamma   90.00
#
_symmetry.space_group_name_H-M   'P 1'
#
loop_
_entity.id
_entity.type
_entity.pdbx_description
1 polymer ?
#
loop_
_entity_poly.entity_id
_entity_poly.type
_entity_poly.pdbx_seq_one_letter_code
_entity_poly.pdbx_strand_id
1 'polypeptide(L)'
;MSISNHDPTSTRGITQTLKAIALFILHQWLLIGIGVACVLAYYFPNVAKSGGIIRSEYSILYGAMALIFLISGLSVPREKLIIHLLNWRLHVLVQGLSFLVIPAFILAIVHIILAGDPDEHIDRALLAGYIFLACIPTTIASNVVMTRSAGGDDAAALVEVIIANFLGPFITAGWTVTLLPKSEEFDVWRTGDGDLSDMYRDVFKQLGLAVLLPLVVGQLIRWVWPDIVAKVLAKYRIAKISTACLILLVWSTFSSCFATGALQTLSASSIIFVVLFNIALYMFLTAVCFYCSRPPRIISGVSFTVKWKTFYPFQQMNPQETIAVCFCGPAKSTALGIPLLYAMWGPLSLYIKSKTSVPVLLYTTEQICVAHFFVHMFKWWHRRVERKSASVSDVECDGEGNANENGEKMDCPLSEAACGKDLADKGKGAGVSLSQEGNK
;
A
#
# COMPACT_ATOMS: atom_id res chain seq x y z
N MET A 1 -56.24 -7.31 -35.45
CA MET A 1 -55.73 -6.80 -34.14
C MET A 1 -54.64 -7.76 -33.69
N SER A 2 -53.38 -7.42 -33.96
CA SER A 2 -52.22 -8.26 -33.60
C SER A 2 -51.83 -7.94 -32.16
N ILE A 3 -51.98 -8.91 -31.25
CA ILE A 3 -51.54 -8.79 -29.86
C ILE A 3 -50.04 -9.08 -29.85
N SER A 4 -49.25 -8.03 -29.59
CA SER A 4 -47.82 -8.11 -29.33
C SER A 4 -47.60 -8.98 -28.08
N ASN A 5 -46.98 -10.14 -28.29
CA ASN A 5 -46.43 -10.96 -27.22
C ASN A 5 -45.23 -10.22 -26.62
N HIS A 6 -45.39 -9.72 -25.39
CA HIS A 6 -44.28 -9.23 -24.58
C HIS A 6 -43.42 -10.42 -24.16
N ASP A 7 -42.21 -10.47 -24.70
CA ASP A 7 -41.22 -11.52 -24.45
C ASP A 7 -40.69 -11.44 -22.99
N PRO A 8 -40.93 -12.43 -22.11
CA PRO A 8 -40.53 -12.39 -20.69
C PRO A 8 -39.03 -12.70 -20.48
N THR A 9 -38.26 -12.80 -21.55
CA THR A 9 -36.83 -13.17 -21.53
C THR A 9 -35.89 -11.98 -21.26
N SER A 10 -36.30 -10.75 -21.58
CA SER A 10 -35.47 -9.54 -21.42
C SER A 10 -35.28 -9.11 -19.95
N THR A 11 -36.30 -9.25 -19.10
CA THR A 11 -36.27 -8.86 -17.68
C THR A 11 -35.39 -9.77 -16.81
N ARG A 12 -35.20 -11.04 -17.18
CA ARG A 12 -34.28 -11.97 -16.49
C ARG A 12 -32.80 -11.63 -16.74
N GLY A 13 -32.45 -11.19 -17.95
CA GLY A 13 -31.09 -10.78 -18.28
C GLY A 13 -30.65 -9.54 -17.50
N ILE A 14 -31.53 -8.53 -17.42
CA ILE A 14 -31.30 -7.26 -16.71
C ILE A 14 -31.19 -7.47 -15.20
N THR A 15 -32.05 -8.31 -14.61
CA THR A 15 -31.98 -8.60 -13.15
C THR A 15 -30.75 -9.42 -12.77
N GLN A 16 -30.24 -10.29 -13.65
CA GLN A 16 -28.99 -11.01 -13.44
C GLN A 16 -27.76 -10.12 -13.62
N THR A 17 -27.73 -9.25 -14.62
CA THR A 17 -26.66 -8.25 -14.77
C THR A 17 -26.67 -7.24 -13.64
N LEU A 18 -27.83 -6.74 -13.21
CA LEU A 18 -27.93 -5.88 -12.03
C LEU A 18 -27.51 -6.60 -10.75
N LYS A 19 -27.84 -7.89 -10.57
CA LYS A 19 -27.33 -8.68 -9.45
C LYS A 19 -25.82 -8.89 -9.54
N ALA A 20 -25.27 -9.15 -10.72
CA ALA A 20 -23.83 -9.32 -10.91
C ALA A 20 -23.07 -8.01 -10.67
N ILE A 21 -23.60 -6.88 -11.15
CA ILE A 21 -23.07 -5.53 -10.91
C ILE A 21 -23.21 -5.18 -9.42
N ALA A 22 -24.36 -5.44 -8.80
CA ALA A 22 -24.56 -5.19 -7.38
C ALA A 22 -23.65 -6.07 -6.51
N LEU A 23 -23.47 -7.34 -6.84
CA LEU A 23 -22.54 -8.25 -6.14
C LEU A 23 -21.07 -7.88 -6.38
N PHE A 24 -20.74 -7.33 -7.55
CA PHE A 24 -19.43 -6.77 -7.85
C PHE A 24 -19.19 -5.51 -7.02
N ILE A 25 -20.14 -4.58 -6.98
CA ILE A 25 -20.10 -3.36 -6.15
C ILE A 25 -20.04 -3.72 -4.65
N LEU A 26 -20.82 -4.71 -4.20
CA LEU A 26 -20.78 -5.20 -2.82
C LEU A 26 -19.43 -5.87 -2.48
N HIS A 27 -18.77 -6.49 -3.46
CA HIS A 27 -17.38 -6.96 -3.32
C HIS A 27 -16.39 -5.81 -3.17
N GLN A 28 -16.71 -4.62 -3.68
CA GLN A 28 -15.97 -3.36 -3.52
C GLN A 28 -16.37 -2.59 -2.24
N TRP A 29 -16.75 -3.29 -1.17
CA TRP A 29 -17.19 -2.67 0.08
C TRP A 29 -16.17 -1.66 0.66
N LEU A 30 -14.87 -1.86 0.42
CA LEU A 30 -13.82 -0.92 0.83
C LEU A 30 -13.94 0.43 0.08
N LEU A 31 -14.17 0.40 -1.23
CA LEU A 31 -14.36 1.62 -2.02
C LEU A 31 -15.63 2.36 -1.63
N ILE A 32 -16.72 1.62 -1.40
CA ILE A 32 -17.97 2.21 -0.89
C ILE A 32 -17.72 2.82 0.49
N GLY A 33 -17.02 2.11 1.38
CA GLY A 33 -16.69 2.58 2.72
C GLY A 33 -15.85 3.85 2.69
N ILE A 34 -14.84 3.93 1.81
CA ILE A 34 -14.04 5.14 1.58
C ILE A 34 -14.95 6.28 1.08
N GLY A 35 -15.80 6.05 0.07
CA GLY A 35 -16.72 7.06 -0.45
C GLY A 35 -17.68 7.60 0.62
N VAL A 36 -18.26 6.71 1.43
CA VAL A 36 -19.12 7.09 2.57
C VAL A 36 -18.33 7.88 3.61
N ALA A 37 -17.11 7.45 3.95
CA ALA A 37 -16.23 8.18 4.85
C ALA A 37 -15.91 9.59 4.34
N CYS A 38 -15.66 9.76 3.04
CA CYS A 38 -15.43 11.08 2.43
C CYS A 38 -16.67 11.98 2.56
N VAL A 39 -17.86 11.44 2.26
CA VAL A 39 -19.12 12.19 2.38
C VAL A 39 -19.39 12.59 3.82
N LEU A 40 -19.20 11.67 4.77
CA LEU A 40 -19.33 11.97 6.21
C LEU A 40 -18.32 13.00 6.68
N ALA A 41 -17.07 12.92 6.21
CA ALA A 41 -16.04 13.90 6.53
C ALA A 41 -16.39 15.30 5.98
N TYR A 42 -16.99 15.38 4.80
CA TYR A 42 -17.38 16.65 4.19
C TYR A 42 -18.52 17.35 4.93
N TYR A 43 -19.59 16.61 5.25
CA TYR A 43 -20.75 17.17 5.95
C TYR A 43 -20.54 17.31 7.47
N PHE A 44 -19.75 16.42 8.07
CA PHE A 44 -19.54 16.37 9.52
C PHE A 44 -18.05 16.35 9.91
N PRO A 45 -17.22 17.31 9.46
CA PRO A 45 -15.78 17.31 9.70
C PRO A 45 -15.42 17.40 11.20
N ASN A 46 -16.27 18.05 12.01
CA ASN A 46 -16.06 18.21 13.45
C ASN A 46 -16.16 16.92 14.25
N VAL A 47 -16.70 15.83 13.66
CA VAL A 47 -16.79 14.55 14.37
C VAL A 47 -15.41 13.90 14.46
N ALA A 48 -14.78 13.62 13.32
CA ALA A 48 -13.56 12.81 13.25
C ALA A 48 -12.27 13.60 12.97
N LYS A 49 -12.31 14.95 12.92
CA LYS A 49 -11.09 15.76 12.96
C LYS A 49 -10.34 15.56 14.28
N SER A 50 -9.03 15.82 14.29
CA SER A 50 -8.25 15.87 15.54
C SER A 50 -8.87 16.88 16.53
N GLY A 51 -9.08 16.47 17.78
CA GLY A 51 -9.81 17.25 18.79
C GLY A 51 -11.32 17.35 18.57
N GLY A 52 -11.88 16.61 17.61
CA GLY A 52 -13.32 16.49 17.35
C GLY A 52 -14.07 15.68 18.41
N ILE A 53 -15.36 15.44 18.17
CA ILE A 53 -16.28 14.79 19.13
C ILE A 53 -15.77 13.42 19.58
N ILE A 54 -15.29 12.60 18.65
CA ILE A 54 -14.80 11.25 18.98
C ILE A 54 -13.33 11.23 19.40
N ARG A 55 -12.69 12.41 19.54
CA ARG A 55 -11.26 12.56 19.84
C ARG A 55 -10.43 11.61 18.98
N SER A 56 -10.50 11.80 17.66
CA SER A 56 -9.98 10.86 16.67
C SER A 56 -8.48 10.61 16.81
N GLU A 57 -7.74 11.52 17.44
CA GLU A 57 -6.38 11.27 17.86
C GLU A 57 -6.27 9.99 18.69
N TYR A 58 -7.11 9.78 19.70
CA TYR A 58 -7.05 8.59 20.54
C TYR A 58 -7.84 7.42 19.94
N SER A 59 -9.07 7.66 19.49
CA SER A 59 -9.96 6.59 19.05
C SER A 59 -9.54 5.97 17.71
N ILE A 60 -9.02 6.78 16.78
CA ILE A 60 -8.65 6.35 15.43
C ILE A 60 -7.14 6.24 15.28
N LEU A 61 -6.38 7.33 15.51
CA LEU A 61 -4.94 7.35 15.24
C LEU A 61 -4.14 6.48 16.21
N TYR A 62 -4.60 6.29 17.45
CA TYR A 62 -4.06 5.27 18.36
C TYR A 62 -4.89 3.98 18.32
N GLY A 63 -6.20 4.04 18.56
CA GLY A 63 -7.06 2.86 18.72
C GLY A 63 -7.20 2.00 17.45
N ALA A 64 -7.78 2.57 16.40
CA ALA A 64 -7.96 1.84 15.14
C ALA A 64 -6.62 1.42 14.51
N MET A 65 -5.59 2.26 14.61
CA MET A 65 -4.23 1.94 14.18
C MET A 65 -3.64 0.75 14.97
N ALA A 66 -3.73 0.77 16.31
CA ALA A 66 -3.27 -0.34 17.13
C ALA A 66 -3.96 -1.65 16.79
N LEU A 67 -5.27 -1.61 16.49
CA LEU A 67 -6.00 -2.80 16.04
C LEU A 67 -5.48 -3.34 14.70
N ILE A 68 -5.14 -2.47 13.74
CA ILE A 68 -4.53 -2.88 12.46
C ILE A 68 -3.19 -3.59 12.69
N PHE A 69 -2.33 -3.04 13.54
CA PHE A 69 -0.99 -3.60 13.77
C PHE A 69 -1.01 -4.83 14.67
N LEU A 70 -1.94 -4.90 15.63
CA LEU A 70 -2.19 -6.12 16.39
C LEU A 70 -2.61 -7.26 15.45
N ILE A 71 -3.59 -7.00 14.57
CA ILE A 71 -4.04 -8.01 13.59
C ILE A 71 -2.89 -8.38 12.64
N SER A 72 -2.07 -7.42 12.21
CA SER A 72 -0.90 -7.70 11.37
C SER A 72 0.14 -8.56 12.11
N GLY A 73 0.39 -8.30 13.40
CA GLY A 73 1.26 -9.11 14.25
C GLY A 73 0.73 -10.54 14.44
N LEU A 74 -0.59 -10.71 14.55
CA LEU A 74 -1.21 -12.04 14.63
C LEU A 74 -1.16 -12.80 13.29
N SER A 75 -1.23 -12.07 12.17
CA SER A 75 -1.41 -12.64 10.83
C SER A 75 -0.11 -13.07 10.17
N VAL A 76 0.98 -12.36 10.44
CA VAL A 76 2.27 -12.58 9.76
C VAL A 76 3.12 -13.61 10.51
N PRO A 77 3.62 -14.67 9.86
CA PRO A 77 4.60 -15.58 10.45
C PRO A 77 5.91 -14.87 10.80
N ARG A 78 6.48 -15.17 11.97
CA ARG A 78 7.73 -14.56 12.45
C ARG A 78 8.90 -14.79 11.48
N GLU A 79 8.96 -15.95 10.83
CA GLU A 79 10.03 -16.30 9.90
C GLU A 79 10.05 -15.33 8.72
N LYS A 80 8.87 -14.93 8.23
CA LYS A 80 8.75 -13.93 7.17
C LYS A 80 9.24 -12.55 7.61
N LEU A 81 8.94 -12.14 8.84
CA LEU A 81 9.45 -10.87 9.36
C LEU A 81 10.97 -10.87 9.41
N ILE A 82 11.59 -11.94 9.91
CA ILE A 82 13.05 -12.05 10.00
C ILE A 82 13.67 -12.06 8.60
N ILE A 83 13.11 -12.84 7.67
CA ILE A 83 13.57 -12.87 6.27
C ILE A 83 13.56 -11.47 5.66
N HIS A 84 12.48 -10.72 5.84
CA HIS A 84 12.36 -9.39 5.27
C HIS A 84 13.16 -8.32 6.01
N LEU A 85 13.36 -8.45 7.32
CA LEU A 85 14.28 -7.59 8.08
C LEU A 85 15.74 -7.70 7.62
N LEU A 86 16.11 -8.84 7.03
CA LEU A 86 17.44 -9.07 6.48
C LEU A 86 17.51 -8.83 4.96
N ASN A 87 16.39 -8.44 4.33
CA ASN A 87 16.29 -8.24 2.89
C ASN A 87 16.78 -6.83 2.50
N TRP A 88 18.09 -6.62 2.62
CA TRP A 88 18.72 -5.33 2.37
C TRP A 88 18.42 -4.76 0.97
N ARG A 89 18.22 -5.62 -0.03
CA ARG A 89 17.89 -5.21 -1.40
C ARG A 89 16.51 -4.55 -1.48
N LEU A 90 15.53 -5.09 -0.76
CA LEU A 90 14.21 -4.50 -0.62
C LEU A 90 14.32 -3.14 0.08
N HIS A 91 15.06 -3.06 1.19
CA HIS A 91 15.25 -1.82 1.94
C HIS A 91 15.88 -0.72 1.06
N VAL A 92 17.01 -1.01 0.40
CA VAL A 92 17.70 -0.02 -0.44
C VAL A 92 16.79 0.46 -1.58
N LEU A 93 16.04 -0.46 -2.21
CA LEU A 93 15.14 -0.09 -3.29
C LEU A 93 14.00 0.81 -2.81
N VAL A 94 13.27 0.40 -1.78
CA VAL A 94 12.06 1.13 -1.31
C VAL A 94 12.45 2.44 -0.65
N GLN A 95 13.44 2.44 0.24
CA GLN A 95 13.90 3.65 0.91
C GLN A 95 14.60 4.60 -0.08
N GLY A 96 15.37 4.07 -1.03
CA GLY A 96 15.97 4.86 -2.11
C GLY A 96 14.92 5.49 -3.02
N LEU A 97 13.87 4.75 -3.39
CA LEU A 97 12.74 5.32 -4.14
C LEU A 97 12.04 6.42 -3.32
N SER A 98 11.76 6.17 -2.05
CA SER A 98 10.99 7.09 -1.20
C SER A 98 11.72 8.37 -0.81
N PHE A 99 13.01 8.28 -0.47
CA PHE A 99 13.80 9.38 0.07
C PHE A 99 14.86 9.95 -0.87
N LEU A 100 15.06 9.36 -2.06
CA LEU A 100 15.99 9.90 -3.06
C LEU A 100 15.31 10.16 -4.40
N VAL A 101 14.73 9.13 -5.02
CA VAL A 101 14.17 9.24 -6.38
C VAL A 101 12.95 10.15 -6.41
N ILE A 102 11.99 9.96 -5.48
CA ILE A 102 10.78 10.79 -5.42
C ILE A 102 11.09 12.26 -5.12
N PRO A 103 11.89 12.61 -4.08
CA PRO A 103 12.34 13.98 -3.86
C PRO A 103 13.02 14.60 -5.07
N ALA A 104 13.95 13.88 -5.73
CA ALA A 104 14.63 14.39 -6.92
C ALA A 104 13.67 14.63 -8.09
N PHE A 105 12.70 13.73 -8.30
CA PHE A 105 11.69 13.86 -9.34
C PHE A 105 10.78 15.07 -9.12
N ILE A 106 10.28 15.25 -7.88
CA ILE A 106 9.45 16.40 -7.53
C ILE A 106 10.26 17.70 -7.62
N LEU A 107 11.52 17.69 -7.19
CA LEU A 107 12.41 18.84 -7.35
C LEU A 107 12.54 19.26 -8.82
N ALA A 108 12.71 18.29 -9.73
CA ALA A 108 12.79 18.56 -11.16
C ALA A 108 11.48 19.17 -11.69
N ILE A 109 10.32 18.64 -11.28
CA ILE A 109 9.02 19.21 -11.64
C ILE A 109 8.87 20.64 -11.14
N VAL A 110 9.25 20.91 -9.88
CA VAL A 110 9.19 22.27 -9.31
C VAL A 110 10.05 23.22 -10.12
N HIS A 111 11.28 22.85 -10.49
CA HIS A 111 12.14 23.71 -11.33
C HIS A 111 11.55 23.94 -12.73
N ILE A 112 10.92 22.93 -13.33
CA ILE A 112 10.21 23.08 -14.62
C ILE A 112 9.06 24.09 -14.48
N ILE A 113 8.28 24.00 -13.40
CA ILE A 113 7.19 24.94 -13.12
C ILE A 113 7.75 26.36 -12.92
N LEU A 114 8.79 26.53 -12.11
CA LEU A 114 9.40 27.85 -11.88
C LEU A 114 9.91 28.49 -13.17
N ALA A 115 10.48 27.70 -14.08
CA ALA A 115 10.93 28.20 -15.38
C ALA A 115 9.78 28.52 -16.35
N GLY A 116 8.64 27.83 -16.23
CA GLY A 116 7.48 27.97 -17.12
C GLY A 116 6.38 28.90 -16.61
N ASP A 117 6.40 29.28 -15.33
CA ASP A 117 5.42 30.14 -14.67
C ASP A 117 6.10 31.33 -13.96
N PRO A 118 6.66 32.28 -14.74
CA PRO A 118 7.33 33.47 -14.20
C PRO A 118 6.34 34.45 -13.54
N ASP A 119 5.07 34.43 -13.93
CA ASP A 119 4.01 35.31 -13.43
C ASP A 119 3.34 34.78 -12.13
N GLU A 120 3.85 33.67 -11.58
CA GLU A 120 3.42 33.07 -10.31
C GLU A 120 1.94 32.67 -10.23
N HIS A 121 1.38 32.13 -11.32
CA HIS A 121 0.01 31.60 -11.31
C HIS A 121 -0.13 30.42 -10.32
N ILE A 122 0.96 29.68 -10.06
CA ILE A 122 1.02 28.61 -9.08
C ILE A 122 1.66 29.13 -7.79
N ASP A 123 0.86 29.13 -6.71
CA ASP A 123 1.28 29.55 -5.38
C ASP A 123 2.55 28.80 -4.91
N ARG A 124 3.59 29.56 -4.57
CA ARG A 124 4.90 29.02 -4.13
C ARG A 124 4.77 28.19 -2.86
N ALA A 125 3.78 28.44 -2.01
CA ALA A 125 3.49 27.62 -0.84
C ALA A 125 3.08 26.19 -1.22
N LEU A 126 2.38 26.01 -2.35
CA LEU A 126 2.05 24.68 -2.88
C LEU A 126 3.30 23.96 -3.37
N LEU A 127 4.21 24.65 -4.05
CA LEU A 127 5.47 24.06 -4.53
C LEU A 127 6.36 23.62 -3.36
N ALA A 128 6.47 24.46 -2.32
CA ALA A 128 7.13 24.09 -1.07
C ALA A 128 6.46 22.87 -0.42
N GLY A 129 5.13 22.82 -0.44
CA GLY A 129 4.33 21.70 0.04
C GLY A 129 4.59 20.39 -0.72
N TYR A 130 4.81 20.46 -2.04
CA TYR A 130 5.17 19.29 -2.85
C TYR A 130 6.58 18.78 -2.53
N ILE A 131 7.56 19.68 -2.34
CA ILE A 131 8.91 19.28 -1.92
C ILE A 131 8.85 18.59 -0.55
N PHE A 132 8.12 19.16 0.40
CA PHE A 132 7.89 18.54 1.70
C PHE A 132 7.20 17.17 1.58
N LEU A 133 6.11 17.08 0.82
CA LEU A 133 5.40 15.82 0.51
C LEU A 133 6.34 14.78 -0.11
N ALA A 134 7.26 15.17 -0.97
CA ALA A 134 8.20 14.25 -1.57
C ALA A 134 9.14 13.62 -0.53
N CYS A 135 9.43 14.36 0.55
CA CYS A 135 10.38 13.97 1.58
C CYS A 135 9.75 13.22 2.75
N ILE A 136 8.43 13.30 2.98
CA ILE A 136 7.77 12.59 4.09
C ILE A 136 7.81 11.06 3.89
N PRO A 137 7.82 10.27 4.98
CA PRO A 137 7.81 8.81 4.91
C PRO A 137 6.49 8.26 4.37
N THR A 138 6.52 6.98 4.03
CA THR A 138 5.36 6.26 3.51
C THR A 138 4.30 5.94 4.56
N THR A 139 3.04 5.70 4.15
CA THR A 139 1.96 5.32 5.08
C THR A 139 2.15 3.95 5.69
N ILE A 140 1.85 3.79 6.98
CA ILE A 140 2.00 2.50 7.65
C ILE A 140 0.78 1.59 7.38
N ALA A 141 -0.42 2.04 7.74
CA ALA A 141 -1.61 1.18 7.75
C ALA A 141 -2.16 0.81 6.36
N SER A 142 -2.33 1.79 5.46
CA SER A 142 -2.88 1.55 4.11
C SER A 142 -2.01 0.61 3.31
N ASN A 143 -0.68 0.77 3.36
CA ASN A 143 0.25 -0.06 2.59
C ASN A 143 0.18 -1.53 3.02
N VAL A 144 0.17 -1.82 4.32
CA VAL A 144 0.06 -3.20 4.83
C VAL A 144 -1.26 -3.82 4.41
N VAL A 145 -2.38 -3.11 4.59
CA VAL A 145 -3.72 -3.62 4.26
C VAL A 145 -3.91 -3.81 2.75
N MET A 146 -3.43 -2.89 1.92
CA MET A 146 -3.57 -2.94 0.46
C MET A 146 -2.66 -3.99 -0.17
N THR A 147 -1.40 -4.09 0.28
CA THR A 147 -0.49 -5.17 -0.13
C THR A 147 -1.10 -6.54 0.15
N ARG A 148 -1.60 -6.77 1.37
CA ARG A 148 -2.30 -8.01 1.73
C ARG A 148 -3.50 -8.28 0.83
N SER A 149 -4.31 -7.25 0.57
CA SER A 149 -5.53 -7.36 -0.25
C SER A 149 -5.22 -7.68 -1.72
N ALA A 150 -4.07 -7.24 -2.21
CA ALA A 150 -3.57 -7.49 -3.56
C ALA A 150 -2.88 -8.87 -3.72
N GLY A 151 -2.68 -9.61 -2.62
CA GLY A 151 -1.90 -10.86 -2.64
C GLY A 151 -0.39 -10.66 -2.59
N GLY A 152 0.07 -9.46 -2.24
CA GLY A 152 1.48 -9.16 -2.02
C GLY A 152 1.98 -9.62 -0.66
N ASP A 153 3.27 -9.43 -0.42
CA ASP A 153 3.91 -9.80 0.84
C ASP A 153 3.71 -8.68 1.89
N ASP A 154 2.75 -8.88 2.79
CA ASP A 154 2.41 -7.90 3.82
C ASP A 154 3.46 -7.83 4.94
N ALA A 155 4.32 -8.83 5.09
CA ALA A 155 5.47 -8.80 5.99
C ALA A 155 6.57 -7.89 5.42
N ALA A 156 6.86 -8.00 4.12
CA ALA A 156 7.76 -7.10 3.41
C ALA A 156 7.29 -5.65 3.54
N ALA A 157 6.01 -5.40 3.23
CA ALA A 157 5.43 -4.07 3.37
C ALA A 157 5.54 -3.54 4.81
N LEU A 158 5.23 -4.37 5.81
CA LEU A 158 5.30 -4.00 7.22
C LEU A 158 6.72 -3.58 7.65
N VAL A 159 7.75 -4.32 7.24
CA VAL A 159 9.15 -3.98 7.55
C VAL A 159 9.54 -2.66 6.89
N GLU A 160 9.21 -2.48 5.61
CA GLU A 160 9.54 -1.24 4.88
C GLU A 160 8.88 0.00 5.46
N VAL A 161 7.61 -0.09 5.85
CA VAL A 161 6.93 1.06 6.45
C VAL A 161 7.50 1.39 7.83
N ILE A 162 7.90 0.40 8.63
CA ILE A 162 8.51 0.66 9.94
C ILE A 162 9.86 1.36 9.76
N ILE A 163 10.73 0.86 8.87
CA ILE A 163 12.02 1.48 8.57
C ILE A 163 11.82 2.92 8.08
N ALA A 164 10.93 3.11 7.11
CA ALA A 164 10.66 4.42 6.55
C ALA A 164 10.13 5.40 7.59
N ASN A 165 9.20 4.98 8.47
CA ASN A 165 8.60 5.87 9.46
C ASN A 165 9.51 6.14 10.66
N PHE A 166 10.51 5.28 10.90
CA PHE A 166 11.57 5.53 11.87
C PHE A 166 12.59 6.54 11.33
N LEU A 167 13.05 6.36 10.09
CA LEU A 167 14.03 7.25 9.45
C LEU A 167 13.44 8.59 8.98
N GLY A 168 12.18 8.56 8.55
CA GLY A 168 11.48 9.65 7.89
C GLY A 168 11.56 10.97 8.63
N PRO A 169 11.18 11.07 9.91
CA PRO A 169 11.20 12.35 10.63
C PRO A 169 12.57 13.07 10.60
N PHE A 170 13.68 12.32 10.57
CA PHE A 170 15.02 12.90 10.47
C PHE A 170 15.36 13.29 9.03
N ILE A 171 15.13 12.37 8.08
CA ILE A 171 15.43 12.61 6.66
C ILE A 171 14.59 13.76 6.12
N THR A 172 13.28 13.76 6.38
CA THR A 172 12.35 14.77 5.87
C THR A 172 12.72 16.18 6.32
N ALA A 173 13.08 16.35 7.59
CA ALA A 173 13.45 17.67 8.12
C ALA A 173 14.67 18.24 7.39
N GLY A 174 15.72 17.42 7.22
CA GLY A 174 16.91 17.83 6.48
C GLY A 174 16.64 18.02 4.98
N TRP A 175 16.05 17.02 4.32
CA TRP A 175 15.82 17.04 2.88
C TRP A 175 14.93 18.18 2.43
N THR A 176 13.83 18.46 3.14
CA THR A 176 12.95 19.55 2.76
C THR A 176 13.69 20.88 2.69
N VAL A 177 14.46 21.23 3.73
CA VAL A 177 15.21 22.51 3.76
C VAL A 177 16.29 22.54 2.70
N THR A 178 16.99 21.42 2.45
CA THR A 178 18.06 21.36 1.44
C THR A 178 17.57 21.41 0.00
N LEU A 179 16.36 20.88 -0.27
CA LEU A 179 15.81 20.77 -1.62
C LEU A 179 14.94 21.97 -2.01
N LEU A 180 14.56 22.83 -1.06
CA LEU A 180 13.85 24.06 -1.38
C LEU A 180 14.70 24.93 -2.33
N PRO A 181 14.11 25.52 -3.39
CA PRO A 181 14.80 26.44 -4.28
C PRO A 181 15.42 27.63 -3.54
N LYS A 182 16.50 28.17 -4.09
CA LYS A 182 17.25 29.29 -3.49
C LYS A 182 16.72 30.68 -3.87
N SER A 183 15.56 30.77 -4.52
CA SER A 183 14.94 32.07 -4.85
C SER A 183 14.30 32.71 -3.62
N GLU A 184 14.20 34.05 -3.63
CA GLU A 184 13.70 34.85 -2.51
C GLU A 184 12.30 34.42 -2.05
N GLU A 185 11.47 33.95 -2.99
CA GLU A 185 10.13 33.44 -2.72
C GLU A 185 10.10 32.27 -1.71
N PHE A 186 11.16 31.44 -1.67
CA PHE A 186 11.21 30.25 -0.82
C PHE A 186 11.94 30.45 0.51
N ASP A 187 12.52 31.63 0.76
CA ASP A 187 13.34 31.91 1.95
C ASP A 187 12.56 31.74 3.25
N VAL A 188 11.25 31.98 3.21
CA VAL A 188 10.31 31.81 4.32
C VAL A 188 10.28 30.36 4.84
N TRP A 189 10.51 29.37 3.97
CA TRP A 189 10.55 27.94 4.34
C TRP A 189 11.96 27.41 4.60
N ARG A 190 13.01 28.19 4.34
CA ARG A 190 14.41 27.78 4.54
C ARG A 190 14.90 28.01 5.98
N THR A 191 14.23 28.86 6.75
CA THR A 191 14.51 29.10 8.17
C THR A 191 13.80 28.05 9.04
N GLY A 192 14.43 26.88 9.17
CA GLY A 192 13.94 25.74 9.96
C GLY A 192 14.42 25.75 11.41
N ASP A 193 14.37 26.89 12.10
CA ASP A 193 14.84 27.05 13.50
C ASP A 193 13.81 26.57 14.55
N GLY A 194 12.80 25.79 14.15
CA GLY A 194 11.83 25.21 15.07
C GLY A 194 12.46 24.14 15.97
N ASP A 195 12.19 24.19 17.28
CA ASP A 195 12.50 23.06 18.16
C ASP A 195 11.61 21.86 17.80
N LEU A 196 12.24 20.82 17.25
CA LEU A 196 11.58 19.59 16.80
C LEU A 196 11.45 18.55 17.92
N SER A 197 11.97 18.81 19.13
CA SER A 197 12.03 17.85 20.23
C SER A 197 10.65 17.30 20.61
N ASP A 198 9.68 18.18 20.84
CA ASP A 198 8.30 17.79 21.19
C ASP A 198 7.63 16.99 20.07
N MET A 199 7.88 17.38 18.81
CA MET A 199 7.37 16.65 17.66
C MET A 199 7.98 15.25 17.54
N TYR A 200 9.29 15.10 17.72
CA TYR A 200 9.93 13.78 17.72
C TYR A 200 9.35 12.91 18.83
N ARG A 201 9.20 13.47 20.04
CA ARG A 201 8.59 12.77 21.17
C ARG A 201 7.19 12.26 20.82
N ASP A 202 6.33 13.09 20.23
CA ASP A 202 4.96 12.71 19.89
C ASP A 202 4.90 11.67 18.76
N VAL A 203 5.71 11.85 17.70
CA VAL A 203 5.82 10.91 16.58
C VAL A 203 6.31 9.54 17.05
N PHE A 204 7.39 9.48 17.83
CA PHE A 204 7.93 8.21 18.31
C PHE A 204 7.05 7.58 19.38
N LYS A 205 6.34 8.38 20.20
CA LYS A 205 5.31 7.88 21.11
C LYS A 205 4.16 7.25 20.35
N GLN A 206 3.68 7.89 19.29
CA GLN A 206 2.61 7.34 18.44
C GLN A 206 3.08 6.07 17.73
N LEU A 207 4.25 6.08 17.09
CA LEU A 207 4.84 4.90 16.45
C LEU A 207 5.02 3.76 17.45
N GLY A 208 5.54 4.07 18.65
CA GLY A 208 5.74 3.11 19.73
C GLY A 208 4.43 2.48 20.20
N LEU A 209 3.43 3.29 20.55
CA LEU A 209 2.20 2.82 21.18
C LEU A 209 1.14 2.32 20.20
N ALA A 210 1.02 2.91 19.01
CA ALA A 210 -0.02 2.59 18.03
C ALA A 210 0.43 1.57 16.98
N VAL A 211 1.74 1.38 16.80
CA VAL A 211 2.29 0.49 15.75
C VAL A 211 3.15 -0.61 16.36
N LEU A 212 4.27 -0.26 17.01
CA LEU A 212 5.26 -1.23 17.45
C LEU A 212 4.76 -2.11 18.59
N LEU A 213 4.21 -1.51 19.66
CA LEU A 213 3.68 -2.22 20.81
C LEU A 213 2.57 -3.24 20.42
N PRO A 214 1.48 -2.85 19.72
CA PRO A 214 0.45 -3.81 19.32
C PRO A 214 0.97 -4.87 18.36
N LEU A 215 1.91 -4.53 17.47
CA LEU A 215 2.55 -5.51 16.59
C LEU A 215 3.32 -6.56 17.39
N VAL A 216 4.16 -6.14 18.34
CA VAL A 216 4.93 -7.02 19.21
C VAL A 216 3.99 -7.90 20.03
N VAL A 217 2.95 -7.34 20.63
CA VAL A 217 1.94 -8.10 21.37
C VAL A 217 1.29 -9.16 20.47
N GLY A 218 0.91 -8.79 19.24
CA GLY A 218 0.35 -9.74 18.27
C GLY A 218 1.33 -10.87 17.90
N GLN A 219 2.61 -10.54 17.72
CA GLN A 219 3.65 -11.52 17.42
C GLN A 219 3.94 -12.46 18.61
N LEU A 220 3.94 -11.95 19.85
CA LEU A 220 4.07 -12.77 21.04
C LEU A 220 2.91 -13.77 21.15
N ILE A 221 1.67 -13.32 20.93
CA ILE A 221 0.50 -14.21 20.94
C ILE A 221 0.62 -15.26 19.82
N ARG A 222 1.02 -14.85 18.60
CA ARG A 222 1.23 -15.75 17.47
C ARG A 222 2.34 -16.77 17.73
N TRP A 223 3.37 -16.38 18.49
CA TRP A 223 4.47 -17.26 18.85
C TRP A 223 4.02 -18.34 19.84
N VAL A 224 3.25 -17.97 20.87
CA VAL A 224 2.76 -18.93 21.86
C VAL A 224 1.74 -19.90 21.24
N TRP A 225 0.89 -19.44 20.33
CA TRP A 225 -0.20 -20.26 19.75
C TRP A 225 -0.33 -20.15 18.22
N PRO A 226 0.66 -20.62 17.43
CA PRO A 226 0.70 -20.38 15.99
C PRO A 226 -0.51 -20.97 15.23
N ASP A 227 -0.87 -22.23 15.51
CA ASP A 227 -1.94 -22.92 14.78
C ASP A 227 -3.33 -22.44 15.18
N ILE A 228 -3.54 -22.16 16.47
CA ILE A 228 -4.81 -21.67 16.99
C ILE A 228 -5.09 -20.27 16.42
N VAL A 229 -4.10 -19.38 16.47
CA VAL A 229 -4.22 -18.02 15.93
C VAL A 229 -4.49 -18.07 14.43
N ALA A 230 -3.78 -18.91 13.67
CA ALA A 230 -4.03 -19.08 12.23
C ALA A 230 -5.48 -19.51 11.94
N LYS A 231 -5.97 -20.52 12.67
CA LYS A 231 -7.35 -21.01 12.54
C LYS A 231 -8.38 -19.95 12.90
N VAL A 232 -8.19 -19.22 14.00
CA VAL A 232 -9.09 -18.16 14.47
C VAL A 232 -9.16 -17.00 13.47
N LEU A 233 -8.01 -16.52 12.99
CA LEU A 233 -7.94 -15.44 12.00
C LEU A 233 -8.70 -15.80 10.72
N ALA A 234 -8.51 -17.03 10.23
CA ALA A 234 -9.19 -17.53 9.03
C ALA A 234 -10.70 -17.71 9.26
N LYS A 235 -11.09 -18.34 10.36
CA LYS A 235 -12.49 -18.63 10.70
C LYS A 235 -13.33 -17.37 10.86
N TYR A 236 -12.83 -16.37 11.59
CA TYR A 236 -13.55 -15.13 11.84
C TYR A 236 -13.24 -14.00 10.85
N ARG A 237 -12.41 -14.26 9.84
CA ARG A 237 -12.00 -13.27 8.83
C ARG A 237 -11.51 -11.95 9.46
N ILE A 238 -10.73 -12.05 10.53
CA ILE A 238 -10.27 -10.91 11.35
C ILE A 238 -9.53 -9.86 10.51
N ALA A 239 -8.86 -10.27 9.43
CA ALA A 239 -8.22 -9.34 8.49
C ALA A 239 -9.18 -8.27 7.91
N LYS A 240 -10.49 -8.55 7.81
CA LYS A 240 -11.49 -7.56 7.38
C LYS A 240 -11.68 -6.42 8.37
N ILE A 241 -11.41 -6.65 9.66
CA ILE A 241 -11.46 -5.61 10.69
C ILE A 241 -10.38 -4.57 10.42
N SER A 242 -9.17 -4.98 10.02
CA SER A 242 -8.11 -4.03 9.62
C SER A 242 -8.54 -3.13 8.46
N THR A 243 -9.30 -3.68 7.51
CA THR A 243 -9.86 -2.92 6.39
C THR A 243 -10.95 -1.94 6.84
N ALA A 244 -11.77 -2.30 7.83
CA ALA A 244 -12.74 -1.37 8.43
C ALA A 244 -12.04 -0.24 9.20
N CYS A 245 -10.98 -0.54 9.96
CA CYS A 245 -10.15 0.46 10.62
C CYS A 245 -9.46 1.39 9.62
N LEU A 246 -9.07 0.88 8.44
CA LEU A 246 -8.53 1.71 7.37
C LEU A 246 -9.54 2.76 6.90
N ILE A 247 -10.83 2.40 6.80
CA ILE A 247 -11.90 3.36 6.46
C ILE A 247 -12.03 4.45 7.55
N LEU A 248 -11.86 4.10 8.83
CA LEU A 248 -11.86 5.09 9.92
C LEU A 248 -10.66 6.05 9.81
N LEU A 249 -9.48 5.55 9.47
CA LEU A 249 -8.29 6.39 9.25
C LEU A 249 -8.50 7.36 8.09
N VAL A 250 -9.11 6.88 7.00
CA VAL A 250 -9.51 7.70 5.86
C VAL A 250 -10.51 8.77 6.32
N TRP A 251 -11.57 8.39 7.03
CA TRP A 251 -12.57 9.32 7.54
C TRP A 251 -11.96 10.43 8.40
N SER A 252 -11.06 10.09 9.33
CA SER A 252 -10.39 11.07 10.18
C SER A 252 -9.47 12.01 9.39
N THR A 253 -8.76 11.48 8.39
CA THR A 253 -7.86 12.25 7.53
C THR A 253 -8.65 13.27 6.71
N PHE A 254 -9.70 12.82 6.03
CA PHE A 254 -10.59 13.71 5.26
C PHE A 254 -11.30 14.72 6.16
N SER A 255 -11.75 14.32 7.36
CA SER A 255 -12.43 15.23 8.29
C SER A 255 -11.49 16.34 8.76
N SER A 256 -10.24 15.99 9.05
CA SER A 256 -9.20 16.98 9.38
C SER A 256 -8.91 17.89 8.20
N CYS A 257 -8.81 17.35 6.98
CA CYS A 257 -8.60 18.13 5.76
C CYS A 257 -9.73 19.13 5.48
N PHE A 258 -10.99 18.71 5.55
CA PHE A 258 -12.12 19.62 5.36
C PHE A 258 -12.25 20.64 6.50
N ALA A 259 -11.88 20.28 7.73
CA ALA A 259 -11.92 21.17 8.88
C ALA A 259 -10.91 22.33 8.81
N THR A 260 -9.79 22.19 8.10
CA THR A 260 -8.82 23.29 7.94
C THR A 260 -9.30 24.37 6.98
N GLY A 261 -10.33 24.09 6.16
CA GLY A 261 -10.79 24.99 5.11
C GLY A 261 -9.76 25.22 4.00
N ALA A 262 -8.64 24.50 4.00
CA ALA A 262 -7.53 24.79 3.09
C ALA A 262 -7.92 24.61 1.61
N LEU A 263 -8.84 23.68 1.31
CA LEU A 263 -9.42 23.52 -0.04
C LEU A 263 -10.24 24.73 -0.49
N GLN A 264 -10.86 25.46 0.42
CA GLN A 264 -11.67 26.66 0.12
C GLN A 264 -10.78 27.88 -0.17
N THR A 265 -9.49 27.81 0.22
CA THR A 265 -8.52 28.89 -0.02
C THR A 265 -7.84 28.79 -1.39
N LEU A 266 -8.09 27.73 -2.15
CA LEU A 266 -7.54 27.53 -3.49
C LEU A 266 -8.54 27.92 -4.57
N SER A 267 -8.03 28.45 -5.68
CA SER A 267 -8.84 28.69 -6.87
C SER A 267 -9.33 27.36 -7.47
N ALA A 268 -10.48 27.37 -8.15
CA ALA A 268 -11.03 26.16 -8.77
C ALA A 268 -10.08 25.54 -9.81
N SER A 269 -9.35 26.37 -10.57
CA SER A 269 -8.34 25.90 -11.53
C SER A 269 -7.15 25.24 -10.82
N SER A 270 -6.65 25.81 -9.72
CA SER A 270 -5.59 25.21 -8.91
C SER A 270 -6.00 23.86 -8.32
N ILE A 271 -7.25 23.72 -7.87
CA ILE A 271 -7.77 22.45 -7.34
C ILE A 271 -7.78 21.38 -8.44
N ILE A 272 -8.32 21.70 -9.62
CA ILE A 272 -8.36 20.74 -10.75
C ILE A 272 -6.95 20.30 -11.14
N PHE A 273 -6.01 21.25 -11.24
CA PHE A 273 -4.61 20.96 -11.53
C PHE A 273 -3.99 20.03 -10.49
N VAL A 274 -4.13 20.35 -9.20
CA VAL A 274 -3.55 19.56 -8.10
C VAL A 274 -4.10 18.14 -8.08
N VAL A 275 -5.42 17.96 -8.24
CA VAL A 275 -6.04 16.62 -8.27
C VAL A 275 -5.53 15.80 -9.44
N LEU A 276 -5.53 16.37 -10.66
CA LEU A 276 -5.05 15.64 -11.83
C LEU A 276 -3.55 15.32 -11.72
N PHE A 277 -2.77 16.27 -11.20
CA PHE A 277 -1.34 16.09 -10.97
C PHE A 277 -1.05 14.99 -9.95
N ASN A 278 -1.75 14.96 -8.82
CA ASN A 278 -1.60 13.95 -7.77
C ASN A 278 -1.92 12.53 -8.29
N ILE A 279 -3.04 12.37 -9.01
CA ILE A 279 -3.42 11.10 -9.63
C ILE A 279 -2.34 10.64 -10.61
N ALA A 280 -1.90 11.53 -11.51
CA ALA A 280 -0.85 11.23 -12.48
C ALA A 280 0.48 10.88 -11.80
N LEU A 281 0.87 11.65 -10.79
CA LEU A 281 2.08 11.45 -10.00
C LEU A 281 2.05 10.08 -9.31
N TYR A 282 0.97 9.73 -8.61
CA TYR A 282 0.87 8.43 -7.94
C TYR A 282 0.94 7.26 -8.93
N MET A 283 0.22 7.34 -10.07
CA MET A 283 0.28 6.31 -11.12
C MET A 283 1.69 6.18 -11.70
N PHE A 284 2.33 7.31 -12.00
CA PHE A 284 3.70 7.35 -12.53
C PHE A 284 4.70 6.75 -11.54
N LEU A 285 4.68 7.19 -10.28
CA LEU A 285 5.59 6.67 -9.26
C LEU A 285 5.35 5.17 -8.99
N THR A 286 4.10 4.71 -9.02
CA THR A 286 3.77 3.27 -8.94
C THR A 286 4.38 2.51 -10.11
N ALA A 287 4.31 3.05 -11.33
CA ALA A 287 4.93 2.45 -12.51
C ALA A 287 6.47 2.42 -12.38
N VAL A 288 7.10 3.52 -11.94
CA VAL A 288 8.54 3.57 -11.66
C VAL A 288 8.93 2.49 -10.65
N CYS A 289 8.20 2.38 -9.54
CA CYS A 289 8.41 1.33 -8.52
C CYS A 289 8.31 -0.08 -9.11
N PHE A 290 7.34 -0.32 -10.00
CA PHE A 290 7.17 -1.59 -10.69
C PHE A 290 8.35 -1.91 -11.61
N TYR A 291 8.79 -0.95 -12.43
CA TYR A 291 9.92 -1.13 -13.35
C TYR A 291 11.25 -1.28 -12.61
N CYS A 292 11.47 -0.54 -11.51
CA CYS A 292 12.66 -0.70 -10.70
C CYS A 292 12.70 -2.06 -9.97
N SER A 293 11.54 -2.59 -9.56
CA SER A 293 11.44 -3.92 -8.92
C SER A 293 11.59 -5.07 -9.93
N ARG A 294 11.16 -4.86 -11.18
CA ARG A 294 11.18 -5.86 -12.25
C ARG A 294 11.68 -5.25 -13.56
N PRO A 295 12.98 -4.91 -13.65
CA PRO A 295 13.53 -4.32 -14.86
C PRO A 295 13.42 -5.30 -16.04
N PRO A 296 13.35 -4.78 -17.29
CA PRO A 296 13.35 -5.59 -18.50
C PRO A 296 14.56 -6.54 -18.54
N ARG A 297 14.40 -7.73 -19.13
CA ARG A 297 15.42 -8.80 -19.11
C ARG A 297 16.79 -8.40 -19.67
N ILE A 298 16.80 -7.40 -20.54
CA ILE A 298 18.01 -6.83 -21.15
C ILE A 298 18.92 -6.19 -20.08
N ILE A 299 18.32 -5.59 -19.04
CA ILE A 299 19.04 -4.90 -17.96
C ILE A 299 19.31 -5.85 -16.78
N SER A 300 18.45 -6.86 -16.58
CA SER A 300 18.61 -7.83 -15.49
C SER A 300 19.82 -8.76 -15.62
N GLY A 301 20.47 -8.79 -16.80
CA GLY A 301 21.72 -9.53 -17.02
C GLY A 301 22.99 -8.76 -16.66
N VAL A 302 22.89 -7.48 -16.29
CA VAL A 302 24.04 -6.64 -15.94
C VAL A 302 24.56 -7.05 -14.56
N SER A 303 25.67 -7.78 -14.54
CA SER A 303 26.39 -8.17 -13.33
C SER A 303 27.55 -7.21 -13.05
N PHE A 304 27.69 -6.78 -11.81
CA PHE A 304 28.81 -5.98 -11.33
C PHE A 304 29.69 -6.84 -10.41
N THR A 305 30.91 -7.16 -10.82
CA THR A 305 31.83 -7.99 -10.03
C THR A 305 32.79 -7.09 -9.26
N VAL A 306 32.75 -7.14 -7.93
CA VAL A 306 33.72 -6.45 -7.06
C VAL A 306 34.39 -7.47 -6.15
N LYS A 307 35.74 -7.49 -6.18
CA LYS A 307 36.60 -8.25 -5.27
C LYS A 307 36.05 -9.64 -4.88
N TRP A 308 35.78 -10.48 -5.89
CA TRP A 308 35.38 -11.91 -5.76
C TRP A 308 33.91 -12.22 -5.50
N LYS A 309 32.99 -11.24 -5.56
CA LYS A 309 31.54 -11.50 -5.52
C LYS A 309 30.85 -10.83 -6.71
N THR A 310 30.19 -11.63 -7.55
CA THR A 310 29.36 -11.13 -8.65
C THR A 310 28.04 -10.63 -8.08
N PHE A 311 27.79 -9.33 -8.19
CA PHE A 311 26.56 -8.70 -7.74
C PHE A 311 25.59 -8.55 -8.91
N TYR A 312 24.34 -8.93 -8.72
CA TYR A 312 23.26 -8.75 -9.70
C TYR A 312 22.29 -7.69 -9.18
N PRO A 313 22.62 -6.39 -9.30
CA PRO A 313 21.81 -5.30 -8.74
C PRO A 313 20.38 -5.27 -9.29
N PHE A 314 20.20 -5.69 -10.55
CA PHE A 314 18.93 -5.58 -11.29
C PHE A 314 18.18 -6.91 -11.42
N GLN A 315 18.39 -7.87 -10.52
CA GLN A 315 17.62 -9.10 -10.53
C GLN A 315 16.15 -8.81 -10.21
N GLN A 316 15.22 -9.49 -10.90
CA GLN A 316 13.79 -9.30 -10.65
C GLN A 316 13.42 -9.72 -9.22
N MET A 317 12.60 -8.92 -8.56
CA MET A 317 12.06 -9.25 -7.24
C MET A 317 10.92 -10.28 -7.34
N ASN A 318 10.64 -10.93 -6.21
CA ASN A 318 9.49 -11.82 -6.15
C ASN A 318 8.21 -11.04 -6.47
N PRO A 319 7.21 -11.66 -7.12
CA PRO A 319 5.97 -10.98 -7.46
C PRO A 319 5.29 -10.33 -6.24
N GLN A 320 5.28 -11.03 -5.11
CA GLN A 320 4.66 -10.57 -3.87
C GLN A 320 5.41 -9.39 -3.25
N GLU A 321 6.75 -9.40 -3.29
CA GLU A 321 7.58 -8.26 -2.87
C GLU A 321 7.40 -7.06 -3.79
N THR A 322 7.31 -7.29 -5.12
CA THR A 322 7.07 -6.22 -6.11
C THR A 322 5.80 -5.45 -5.78
N ILE A 323 4.74 -6.15 -5.37
CA ILE A 323 3.47 -5.52 -4.96
C ILE A 323 3.69 -4.68 -3.70
N ALA A 324 4.44 -5.17 -2.71
CA ALA A 324 4.81 -4.39 -1.54
C ALA A 324 5.57 -3.11 -1.91
N VAL A 325 6.54 -3.19 -2.82
CA VAL A 325 7.28 -2.00 -3.31
C VAL A 325 6.34 -1.01 -4.01
N CYS A 326 5.42 -1.48 -4.84
CA CYS A 326 4.49 -0.62 -5.59
C CYS A 326 3.48 0.11 -4.69
N PHE A 327 3.14 -0.43 -3.52
CA PHE A 327 2.34 0.31 -2.53
C PHE A 327 3.19 1.16 -1.60
N CYS A 328 4.36 0.68 -1.17
CA CYS A 328 5.20 1.38 -0.19
C CYS A 328 5.98 2.54 -0.78
N GLY A 329 6.49 2.41 -2.01
CA GLY A 329 7.31 3.41 -2.66
C GLY A 329 6.61 4.76 -2.87
N PRO A 330 5.49 4.82 -3.62
CA PRO A 330 4.83 6.08 -3.96
C PRO A 330 4.04 6.69 -2.79
N ALA A 331 3.58 5.87 -1.84
CA ALA A 331 2.73 6.34 -0.75
C ALA A 331 3.47 7.31 0.19
N LYS A 332 2.73 8.29 0.73
CA LYS A 332 3.22 9.32 1.65
C LYS A 332 2.29 9.51 2.85
N SER A 333 2.84 9.76 4.05
CA SER A 333 2.13 9.66 5.33
C SER A 333 1.74 11.02 5.92
N THR A 334 0.45 11.36 5.86
CA THR A 334 -0.09 12.57 6.49
C THR A 334 -0.01 12.55 8.02
N ALA A 335 -0.14 11.37 8.63
CA ALA A 335 -0.10 11.22 10.09
C ALA A 335 1.23 11.70 10.68
N LEU A 336 2.34 11.50 9.96
CA LEU A 336 3.65 12.04 10.33
C LEU A 336 3.94 13.39 9.66
N GLY A 337 3.47 13.58 8.42
CA GLY A 337 3.76 14.77 7.63
C GLY A 337 3.18 16.06 8.22
N ILE A 338 1.92 16.08 8.65
CA ILE A 338 1.29 17.33 9.12
C ILE A 338 1.89 17.82 10.44
N PRO A 339 2.07 16.98 11.49
CA PRO A 339 2.75 17.43 12.71
C PRO A 339 4.17 17.93 12.43
N LEU A 340 4.91 17.24 11.56
CA LEU A 340 6.26 17.64 11.17
C LEU A 340 6.29 18.98 10.42
N LEU A 341 5.37 19.19 9.47
CA LEU A 341 5.22 20.44 8.74
C LEU A 341 5.01 21.61 9.71
N TYR A 342 4.13 21.43 10.69
CA TYR A 342 3.76 22.47 11.64
C TYR A 342 4.85 22.75 12.67
N ALA A 343 5.64 21.74 13.04
CA ALA A 343 6.78 21.88 13.95
C ALA A 343 7.98 22.54 13.26
N MET A 344 8.34 22.09 12.04
CA MET A 344 9.44 22.65 11.26
C MET A 344 9.25 24.15 10.98
N TRP A 345 8.04 24.54 10.61
CA TRP A 345 7.69 25.92 10.30
C TRP A 345 6.85 26.57 11.40
N GLY A 346 7.17 26.23 12.66
CA GLY A 346 6.53 26.78 13.86
C GLY A 346 6.31 28.30 13.82
N PRO A 347 7.33 29.12 13.52
CA PRO A 347 7.23 30.57 13.46
C PRO A 347 6.31 31.12 12.36
N LEU A 348 6.04 30.34 11.31
CA LEU A 348 5.20 30.80 10.21
C LEU A 348 3.74 30.93 10.63
N SER A 349 3.02 31.86 9.98
CA SER A 349 1.60 32.04 10.21
C SER A 349 0.82 30.76 9.91
N LEU A 350 -0.28 30.54 10.65
CA LEU A 350 -1.15 29.37 10.44
C LEU A 350 -1.68 29.28 9.01
N TYR A 351 -1.88 30.44 8.37
CA TYR A 351 -2.32 30.55 6.98
C TYR A 351 -1.31 29.94 6.01
N ILE A 352 -0.03 30.31 6.12
CA ILE A 352 1.04 29.78 5.25
C ILE A 352 1.20 28.27 5.47
N LYS A 353 1.25 27.82 6.73
CA LYS A 353 1.30 26.38 7.07
C LYS A 353 0.13 25.60 6.48
N SER A 354 -1.07 26.16 6.56
CA SER A 354 -2.27 25.52 6.02
C SER A 354 -2.18 25.37 4.50
N LYS A 355 -1.74 26.40 3.78
CA LYS A 355 -1.48 26.33 2.34
C LYS A 355 -0.42 25.30 1.97
N THR A 356 0.73 25.33 2.64
CA THR A 356 1.83 24.37 2.41
C THR A 356 1.40 22.93 2.71
N SER A 357 0.43 22.73 3.61
CA SER A 357 -0.10 21.40 3.93
C SER A 357 -1.07 20.82 2.89
N VAL A 358 -1.57 21.62 1.95
CA VAL A 358 -2.59 21.18 0.98
C VAL A 358 -2.11 20.02 0.09
N PRO A 359 -0.92 20.07 -0.54
CA PRO A 359 -0.43 18.94 -1.33
C PRO A 359 -0.34 17.66 -0.52
N VAL A 360 0.09 17.75 0.75
CA VAL A 360 0.15 16.59 1.66
C VAL A 360 -1.23 16.01 1.89
N LEU A 361 -2.20 16.84 2.28
CA LEU A 361 -3.57 16.38 2.56
C LEU A 361 -4.25 15.79 1.32
N LEU A 362 -4.10 16.42 0.17
CA LEU A 362 -4.73 15.98 -1.08
C LEU A 362 -4.06 14.74 -1.66
N TYR A 363 -2.74 14.71 -1.78
CA TYR A 363 -2.03 13.56 -2.32
C TYR A 363 -2.31 12.28 -1.51
N THR A 364 -2.25 12.38 -0.19
CA THR A 364 -2.46 11.21 0.69
C THR A 364 -3.90 10.73 0.73
N THR A 365 -4.84 11.64 0.48
CA THR A 365 -6.25 11.34 0.28
C THR A 365 -6.45 10.60 -1.04
N GLU A 366 -5.94 11.17 -2.13
CA GLU A 366 -6.12 10.65 -3.49
C GLU A 366 -5.38 9.33 -3.71
N GLN A 367 -4.17 9.19 -3.15
CA GLN A 367 -3.37 7.96 -3.26
C GLN A 367 -4.15 6.76 -2.72
N ILE A 368 -4.95 6.90 -1.65
CA ILE A 368 -5.69 5.78 -1.07
C ILE A 368 -6.77 5.30 -2.05
N CYS A 369 -7.44 6.25 -2.71
CA CYS A 369 -8.41 5.96 -3.76
C CYS A 369 -7.75 5.28 -4.96
N VAL A 370 -6.64 5.84 -5.45
CA VAL A 370 -5.92 5.31 -6.62
C VAL A 370 -5.32 3.93 -6.32
N ALA A 371 -4.67 3.77 -5.16
CA ALA A 371 -4.10 2.50 -4.69
C ALA A 371 -5.14 1.37 -4.64
N HIS A 372 -6.39 1.68 -4.30
CA HIS A 372 -7.46 0.68 -4.30
C HIS A 372 -7.74 0.10 -5.71
N PHE A 373 -7.65 0.91 -6.76
CA PHE A 373 -7.72 0.40 -8.14
C PHE A 373 -6.50 -0.49 -8.45
N PHE A 374 -5.32 -0.08 -8.00
CA PHE A 374 -4.09 -0.89 -8.13
C PHE A 374 -4.17 -2.23 -7.39
N VAL A 375 -4.88 -2.35 -6.27
CA VAL A 375 -5.11 -3.64 -5.58
C VAL A 375 -5.70 -4.67 -6.54
N HIS A 376 -6.67 -4.26 -7.37
CA HIS A 376 -7.31 -5.13 -8.34
C HIS A 376 -6.37 -5.50 -9.49
N MET A 377 -5.67 -4.50 -10.01
CA MET A 377 -4.71 -4.67 -11.09
C MET A 377 -3.58 -5.62 -10.68
N PHE A 378 -2.98 -5.42 -9.50
CA PHE A 378 -1.91 -6.26 -8.99
C PHE A 378 -2.37 -7.66 -8.63
N LYS A 379 -3.58 -7.82 -8.08
CA LYS A 379 -4.16 -9.15 -7.85
C LYS A 379 -4.39 -9.92 -9.15
N TRP A 380 -4.85 -9.24 -10.20
CA TRP A 380 -4.98 -9.85 -11.53
C TRP A 380 -3.61 -10.22 -12.11
N TRP A 381 -2.64 -9.31 -12.01
CA TRP A 381 -1.27 -9.53 -12.49
C TRP A 381 -0.59 -10.70 -11.76
N HIS A 382 -0.68 -10.75 -10.43
CA HIS A 382 -0.10 -11.79 -9.58
C HIS A 382 -0.61 -13.18 -9.97
N ARG A 383 -1.93 -13.34 -10.12
CA ARG A 383 -2.55 -14.58 -10.61
C ARG A 383 -2.10 -14.98 -12.02
N ARG A 384 -1.75 -14.01 -12.87
CA ARG A 384 -1.24 -14.28 -14.23
C ARG A 384 0.20 -14.78 -14.16
N VAL A 385 1.02 -14.23 -13.28
CA VAL A 385 2.39 -14.67 -13.06
C VAL A 385 2.40 -16.09 -12.48
N GLU A 386 1.58 -16.37 -11.45
CA GLU A 386 1.48 -17.71 -10.86
C GLU A 386 1.03 -18.78 -11.86
N ARG A 387 0.01 -18.49 -12.68
CA ARG A 387 -0.44 -19.43 -13.73
C ARG A 387 0.66 -19.72 -14.76
N LYS A 388 1.45 -18.69 -15.13
CA LYS A 388 2.56 -18.86 -16.07
C LYS A 388 3.67 -19.72 -15.47
N SER A 389 3.98 -19.53 -14.19
CA SER A 389 4.96 -20.36 -13.49
C SER A 389 4.51 -21.82 -13.40
N ALA A 390 3.23 -22.08 -13.06
CA ALA A 390 2.67 -23.42 -13.01
C ALA A 390 2.70 -24.13 -14.38
N SER A 391 2.34 -23.42 -15.46
CA SER A 391 2.39 -24.01 -16.80
C SER A 391 3.80 -24.36 -17.28
N VAL A 392 4.84 -23.71 -16.75
CA VAL A 392 6.23 -24.02 -17.10
C VAL A 392 6.71 -25.25 -16.32
N SER A 393 6.37 -25.35 -15.03
CA SER A 393 6.70 -26.53 -14.22
C SER A 393 6.02 -27.79 -14.74
N ASP A 394 4.76 -27.71 -15.18
CA ASP A 394 4.03 -28.87 -15.71
C ASP A 394 4.69 -29.41 -17.00
N VAL A 395 5.20 -28.51 -17.86
CA VAL A 395 5.90 -28.88 -19.11
C VAL A 395 7.29 -29.46 -18.84
N GLU A 396 8.01 -29.00 -17.81
CA GLU A 396 9.30 -29.57 -17.42
C GLU A 396 9.13 -30.98 -16.82
N CYS A 397 8.11 -31.21 -15.99
CA CYS A 397 7.80 -32.54 -15.45
C CYS A 397 7.35 -33.55 -16.52
N ASP A 398 6.59 -33.11 -17.53
CA ASP A 398 6.21 -33.96 -18.67
C ASP A 398 7.38 -34.23 -19.63
N GLY A 399 8.38 -33.34 -19.68
CA GLY A 399 9.60 -33.48 -20.49
C GLY A 399 10.63 -34.45 -19.89
N GLU A 400 10.76 -34.50 -18.57
CA GLU A 400 11.63 -35.47 -17.87
C GLU A 400 11.04 -36.89 -17.84
N GLY A 401 9.72 -37.04 -17.97
CA GLY A 401 9.04 -38.34 -18.06
C GLY A 401 9.29 -39.10 -19.37
N ASN A 402 9.89 -38.48 -20.39
CA ASN A 402 10.10 -39.07 -21.71
C ASN A 402 11.58 -39.18 -22.13
N ALA A 403 12.51 -38.89 -21.21
CA ALA A 403 13.95 -38.96 -21.43
C ALA A 403 14.61 -39.93 -20.44
N ASN A 404 14.18 -41.20 -20.45
CA ASN A 404 14.93 -42.29 -19.82
C ASN A 404 14.64 -43.64 -20.51
N GLU A 405 14.80 -43.68 -21.84
CA GLU A 405 15.22 -44.90 -22.56
C GLU A 405 16.70 -44.74 -22.90
N ASN A 406 17.57 -44.94 -21.91
CA ASN A 406 18.93 -45.47 -22.04
C ASN A 406 19.54 -45.51 -20.64
N GLY A 407 19.69 -46.73 -20.12
CA GLY A 407 20.09 -46.95 -18.74
C GLY A 407 21.50 -46.45 -18.44
N GLU A 408 21.59 -45.50 -17.52
CA GLU A 408 22.71 -45.38 -16.59
C GLU A 408 22.18 -44.79 -15.28
N LYS A 409 22.34 -45.54 -14.18
CA LYS A 409 22.04 -45.06 -12.83
C LYS A 409 23.04 -43.98 -12.48
N MET A 410 22.56 -42.75 -12.29
CA MET A 410 23.31 -41.72 -11.55
C MET A 410 22.52 -41.38 -10.29
N ASP A 411 23.07 -41.78 -9.15
CA ASP A 411 22.55 -41.46 -7.82
C ASP A 411 22.63 -39.94 -7.58
N CYS A 412 21.49 -39.31 -7.33
CA CYS A 412 21.40 -37.96 -6.77
C CYS A 412 20.70 -38.04 -5.42
N PRO A 413 21.33 -37.65 -4.30
CA PRO A 413 20.66 -37.54 -3.02
C PRO A 413 19.93 -36.20 -2.93
N LEU A 414 18.80 -36.19 -2.20
CA LEU A 414 18.01 -35.04 -1.75
C LEU A 414 16.83 -34.60 -2.67
N SER A 415 15.69 -35.25 -2.49
CA SER A 415 14.37 -34.58 -2.52
C SER A 415 13.31 -35.45 -1.83
N GLU A 416 13.44 -35.64 -0.51
CA GLU A 416 12.33 -36.04 0.35
C GLU A 416 11.94 -34.83 1.20
N ALA A 417 11.19 -33.88 0.65
CA ALA A 417 10.36 -32.93 1.42
C ALA A 417 9.57 -31.99 0.48
N ALA A 418 8.56 -32.49 -0.26
CA ALA A 418 7.39 -31.70 -0.68
C ALA A 418 6.43 -32.52 -1.54
N CYS A 419 5.76 -33.53 -0.97
CA CYS A 419 4.49 -33.99 -1.53
C CYS A 419 3.61 -34.57 -0.42
N GLY A 420 3.15 -33.68 0.47
CA GLY A 420 2.16 -33.96 1.48
C GLY A 420 0.76 -33.56 1.00
N LYS A 421 0.07 -34.52 0.39
CA LYS A 421 -1.38 -34.73 0.29
C LYS A 421 -2.31 -33.61 0.77
N ASP A 422 -3.13 -33.10 -0.16
CA ASP A 422 -4.52 -32.70 0.09
C ASP A 422 -5.29 -32.75 -1.24
N LEU A 423 -5.85 -33.92 -1.57
CA LEU A 423 -6.86 -34.10 -2.62
C LEU A 423 -7.47 -35.51 -2.45
N ALA A 424 -8.35 -35.66 -1.47
CA ALA A 424 -9.25 -36.80 -1.38
C ALA A 424 -10.51 -36.40 -0.61
N ASP A 425 -11.41 -35.64 -1.24
CA ASP A 425 -12.84 -35.84 -1.02
C ASP A 425 -13.65 -35.22 -2.18
N LYS A 426 -14.15 -36.08 -3.07
CA LYS A 426 -15.33 -35.80 -3.91
C LYS A 426 -15.84 -37.10 -4.54
N GLY A 427 -16.84 -37.67 -3.88
CA GLY A 427 -18.08 -38.16 -4.50
C GLY A 427 -17.97 -39.35 -5.45
N LYS A 428 -18.03 -40.57 -4.91
CA LYS A 428 -18.59 -41.73 -5.62
C LYS A 428 -20.12 -41.65 -5.56
N GLY A 429 -20.77 -41.70 -6.72
CA GLY A 429 -22.23 -41.78 -6.81
C GLY A 429 -22.75 -41.83 -8.24
N ALA A 430 -22.55 -42.94 -8.94
CA ALA A 430 -23.42 -43.48 -10.00
C ALA A 430 -22.73 -44.68 -10.67
N GLY A 431 -23.37 -45.85 -10.68
CA GLY A 431 -22.88 -47.04 -11.39
C GLY A 431 -23.67 -48.29 -11.01
N VAL A 432 -24.62 -48.63 -11.87
CA VAL A 432 -25.55 -49.78 -11.83
C VAL A 432 -24.88 -51.05 -12.36
N SER A 433 -25.10 -52.21 -11.72
CA SER A 433 -25.35 -53.56 -12.30
C SER A 433 -25.24 -54.63 -11.18
N LEU A 434 -26.34 -55.28 -10.80
CA LEU A 434 -26.83 -56.60 -11.25
C LEU A 434 -26.12 -57.83 -10.64
N SER A 435 -26.97 -58.58 -9.94
CA SER A 435 -27.06 -60.05 -9.92
C SER A 435 -26.26 -60.89 -8.91
N GLN A 436 -27.05 -61.80 -8.34
CA GLN A 436 -26.79 -63.14 -7.82
C GLN A 436 -26.71 -63.38 -6.30
N GLU A 437 -27.76 -64.10 -5.86
CA GLU A 437 -27.74 -65.31 -5.05
C GLU A 437 -27.41 -65.22 -3.55
N GLY A 438 -28.43 -65.59 -2.76
CA GLY A 438 -28.26 -66.83 -2.01
C GLY A 438 -28.37 -66.73 -0.50
N ASN A 439 -29.57 -67.12 -0.02
CA ASN A 439 -29.76 -68.10 1.04
C ASN A 439 -29.86 -67.63 2.50
N LYS A 440 -31.07 -67.88 3.03
CA LYS A 440 -31.56 -67.96 4.42
C LYS A 440 -31.95 -66.68 5.14
#